data_AF-A0A7K2DM09-F1
#
_entry.id   AF-A0A7K2DM09-F1
#
_cell.length_a   1.000
_cell.length_b   1.000
_cell.length_c   1.000
_cell.angle_alpha   90.00
_cell.angle_beta   90.00
_cell.angle_gamma   90.00
#
_symmetry.space_group_name_H-M   'P 1'
#
loop_
_entity.id
_entity.type
_entity.pdbx_description
1 polymer ?
#
loop_
_entity_poly.entity_id
_entity_poly.type
_entity_poly.pdbx_seq_one_letter_code
_entity_poly.pdbx_strand_id
1 'polypeptide(L)' 'MKDRVRPTPRPGMVLEVDRSTPPILFHHGEGFRTEKLPAGRSRVIYPAEPLLGLADPEGAIRRALLNPIDQD' A
#
# COMPACT_ATOMS: atom_id res chain seq x y z
N MET A 1 17.90 14.88 -1.96
CA MET A 1 17.09 14.20 -2.99
C MET A 1 15.72 14.88 -2.94
N LYS A 2 15.32 15.65 -3.96
CA LYS A 2 14.10 16.49 -3.89
C LYS A 2 12.87 15.60 -3.74
N ASP A 3 11.98 15.98 -2.80
CA ASP A 3 10.66 15.39 -2.57
C ASP A 3 9.87 15.39 -3.87
N ARG A 4 9.94 14.28 -4.60
CA ARG A 4 9.18 14.10 -5.83
C ARG A 4 7.85 13.46 -5.47
N VAL A 5 7.07 14.17 -4.65
CA VAL A 5 5.64 13.88 -4.54
C VAL A 5 5.10 13.95 -5.96
N ARG A 6 4.55 12.84 -6.46
CA ARG A 6 3.93 12.87 -7.78
C ARG A 6 2.82 13.92 -7.74
N PRO A 7 2.76 14.87 -8.71
CA PRO A 7 1.78 15.95 -8.71
C PRO A 7 0.33 15.46 -8.60
N THR A 8 0.09 14.21 -8.99
CA THR A 8 -1.18 13.51 -8.88
C THR A 8 -0.94 12.15 -8.24
N PRO A 9 -1.14 12.00 -6.92
CA PRO A 9 -0.98 10.72 -6.26
C PRO A 9 -2.01 9.72 -6.77
N ARG A 10 -1.62 8.44 -6.92
CA ARG A 10 -2.56 7.42 -7.39
C ARG A 10 -3.69 7.24 -6.36
N PRO A 11 -4.96 7.45 -6.72
CA PRO A 11 -6.06 7.20 -5.80
C PRO A 11 -6.18 5.70 -5.47
N GLY A 12 -6.80 5.42 -4.33
CA GLY A 12 -7.26 4.07 -4.04
C GLY A 12 -8.31 3.63 -5.07
N MET A 13 -8.37 2.33 -5.34
CA MET A 13 -9.29 1.75 -6.31
C MET A 13 -9.86 0.46 -5.78
N VAL A 14 -11.15 0.23 -6.01
CA VAL A 14 -11.78 -1.08 -5.84
C VAL A 14 -12.04 -1.64 -7.23
N LEU A 15 -11.45 -2.79 -7.52
CA LEU A 15 -11.68 -3.54 -8.76
C LEU A 15 -12.72 -4.63 -8.48
N GLU A 16 -13.88 -4.52 -9.09
CA GLU A 16 -14.87 -5.60 -9.16
C GLU A 16 -14.37 -6.68 -10.12
N VAL A 17 -14.26 -7.92 -9.67
CA VAL A 17 -13.73 -9.02 -10.50
C VAL A 17 -14.82 -9.51 -11.44
N ASP A 18 -14.50 -9.55 -12.73
CA ASP A 18 -15.35 -10.08 -13.79
C ASP A 18 -14.67 -11.24 -14.55
N ARG A 19 -15.29 -11.71 -15.64
CA ARG A 19 -14.78 -12.83 -16.44
C ARG A 19 -13.54 -12.49 -17.26
N SER A 20 -13.33 -11.21 -17.57
CA SER A 20 -12.17 -10.69 -18.31
C SER A 20 -11.01 -10.30 -17.40
N THR A 21 -11.23 -10.24 -16.09
CA THR A 21 -10.21 -9.87 -15.12
C THR A 21 -9.08 -10.91 -15.14
N PRO A 22 -7.83 -10.49 -15.41
CA PRO A 22 -6.69 -11.40 -15.41
C PRO A 22 -6.43 -11.94 -13.99
N PRO A 23 -5.68 -13.06 -13.86
CA PRO A 23 -5.24 -13.53 -12.55
C PRO A 23 -4.53 -12.43 -11.74
N ILE A 24 -4.89 -12.32 -10.47
CA ILE A 24 -4.38 -11.28 -9.56
C ILE A 24 -3.11 -11.80 -8.89
N LEU A 25 -2.09 -10.95 -8.81
CA LEU A 25 -0.83 -11.26 -8.11
C LEU A 25 -1.01 -11.10 -6.59
N PHE A 26 -0.63 -12.13 -5.84
CA PHE A 26 -0.64 -12.17 -4.39
C PHE A 26 0.76 -12.45 -3.85
N HIS A 27 1.11 -11.84 -2.72
CA HIS A 27 2.24 -12.28 -1.92
C HIS A 27 2.00 -13.71 -1.44
N HIS A 28 3.02 -14.56 -1.55
CA HIS A 28 2.96 -15.94 -1.11
C HIS A 28 4.32 -16.40 -0.60
N GLY A 29 4.47 -16.45 0.73
CA GLY A 29 5.76 -16.65 1.37
C GLY A 29 6.74 -15.54 0.96
N GLU A 30 7.95 -15.94 0.55
CA GLU A 30 9.00 -15.04 0.06
C GLU A 30 8.80 -14.61 -1.41
N GLY A 31 7.78 -15.15 -2.08
CA GLY A 31 7.52 -14.92 -3.50
C GLY A 31 6.13 -14.39 -3.78
N PHE A 32 5.69 -14.64 -5.00
CA PHE A 32 4.38 -14.25 -5.49
C PHE A 32 3.70 -15.41 -6.21
N ARG A 33 2.37 -15.43 -6.15
CA ARG A 33 1.54 -16.33 -6.95
C ARG A 33 0.45 -15.54 -7.64
N THR A 34 0.01 -16.03 -8.78
CA THR A 34 -1.18 -15.49 -9.45
C THR A 34 -2.39 -16.37 -9.15
N GLU A 35 -3.53 -15.76 -8.89
CA GLU A 35 -4.78 -16.48 -8.68
C GLU A 35 -5.93 -15.91 -9.49
N LYS A 36 -6.74 -16.82 -10.04
CA LYS A 36 -8.00 -16.46 -10.69
C LYS A 36 -9.10 -16.37 -9.65
N LEU A 37 -9.48 -15.13 -9.31
CA LEU A 37 -10.55 -14.89 -8.36
C LEU A 37 -11.93 -15.15 -8.99
N PRO A 38 -12.94 -15.56 -8.19
CA PRO A 38 -14.28 -15.75 -8.70
C PRO A 38 -14.97 -14.45 -9.17
N ALA A 39 -15.35 -14.41 -10.44
CA ALA A 39 -16.10 -13.29 -11.04
C ALA A 39 -17.46 -13.06 -10.36
N GLY A 40 -17.86 -11.79 -10.21
CA GLY A 40 -19.15 -11.36 -9.69
C GLY A 40 -19.34 -11.51 -8.18
N ARG A 41 -18.33 -12.02 -7.46
CA ARG A 41 -18.36 -12.18 -6.00
C ARG A 41 -17.04 -11.84 -5.30
N SER A 42 -16.05 -11.34 -6.04
CA SER A 42 -14.76 -10.93 -5.50
C SER A 42 -14.47 -9.48 -5.86
N ARG A 43 -13.85 -8.78 -4.91
CA ARG A 43 -13.41 -7.39 -5.04
C ARG A 43 -11.97 -7.28 -4.60
N VAL A 44 -11.15 -6.60 -5.39
CA VAL A 44 -9.74 -6.34 -5.07
C VAL A 44 -9.58 -4.87 -4.69
N ILE A 45 -9.07 -4.64 -3.50
CA ILE A 45 -8.85 -3.29 -2.98
C ILE A 45 -7.38 -2.94 -3.20
N TYR A 46 -7.13 -1.95 -4.06
CA TYR A 46 -5.82 -1.32 -4.20
C TYR A 46 -5.79 -0.06 -3.35
N PRO A 47 -4.93 0.03 -2.33
CA PRO A 47 -4.80 1.25 -1.53
C PRO A 47 -4.35 2.41 -2.40
N ALA A 48 -4.54 3.64 -1.93
CA ALA A 48 -3.92 4.80 -2.55
C ALA A 48 -2.40 4.66 -2.59
N GLU A 49 -1.75 5.55 -3.32
CA GLU A 49 -0.29 5.63 -3.34
C GLU A 49 0.29 5.65 -1.90
N PRO A 50 1.34 4.86 -1.62
CA PRO A 50 2.00 4.88 -0.33
C PRO A 50 2.47 6.29 0.04
N LEU A 51 2.54 6.56 1.34
CA LEU A 51 3.18 7.77 1.84
C LEU A 51 4.65 7.79 1.45
N LEU A 52 5.21 8.99 1.32
CA LEU A 52 6.63 9.15 1.11
C LEU A 52 7.40 8.52 2.29
N GLY A 53 8.47 7.78 1.96
CA GLY A 53 9.36 7.24 2.98
C GLY A 53 10.03 8.33 3.80
N LEU A 54 10.35 8.02 5.05
CA LEU A 54 11.08 8.94 5.92
C LEU A 54 12.50 9.14 5.39
N ALA A 55 12.94 10.40 5.27
CA ALA A 55 14.29 10.73 4.83
C ALA A 55 15.37 10.26 5.83
N ASP A 56 15.03 10.26 7.12
CA ASP A 56 15.86 9.76 8.23
C ASP A 56 14.99 8.94 9.20
N PRO A 57 14.84 7.62 8.96
CA PRO A 57 14.04 6.76 9.82
C PRO A 57 14.55 6.71 11.27
N GLU A 58 15.87 6.66 11.49
CA GLU A 58 16.47 6.58 12.83
C GLU A 58 16.19 7.84 13.66
N GLY A 59 16.38 9.01 13.06
CA GLY A 59 16.03 10.28 13.70
C GLY A 59 14.54 10.40 14.00
N ALA A 60 13.68 9.89 13.12
CA ALA A 60 12.23 9.84 13.35
C ALA A 60 11.86 8.93 14.53
N ILE A 61 12.48 7.75 14.63
CA ILE A 61 12.29 6.82 15.74
C ILE A 61 12.73 7.47 17.06
N ARG A 62 13.94 8.05 17.10
CA ARG A 62 14.46 8.73 18.30
C ARG A 62 13.53 9.86 18.76
N ARG A 63 13.02 10.66 17.82
CA ARG A 63 12.07 11.75 18.14
C ARG A 63 10.80 11.20 18.78
N ALA A 64 10.23 10.14 18.21
CA ALA A 64 9.00 9.53 18.73
C ALA A 64 9.17 9.01 20.17
N LEU A 65 10.31 8.39 20.47
CA LEU A 65 10.63 7.92 21.82
C LEU A 65 10.81 9.07 22.83
N LEU A 66 11.42 10.19 22.40
CA LEU A 66 11.66 11.35 23.26
C LEU A 66 10.44 12.25 23.44
N ASN A 67 9.43 12.14 22.58
CA ASN A 67 8.23 12.98 22.59
C ASN A 67 6.99 12.10 22.39
N PRO A 68 6.65 11.25 23.38
CA PRO A 68 5.51 10.39 23.24
C PRO A 68 4.20 11.20 23.28
N ILE A 69 3.18 10.68 22.59
CA ILE A 69 1.85 11.26 22.54
C ILE A 69 0.98 10.52 23.56
N ASP A 70 0.11 11.25 24.26
CA ASP A 70 -0.84 10.69 25.25
C ASP A 70 -0.17 9.81 26.32
N GLN A 71 0.99 10.23 26.82
CA GLN A 71 1.63 9.66 28.01
C GLN A 71 1.41 10.59 29.20
N ASP A 72 0.37 10.30 29.98
CA ASP A 72 0.25 10.70 31.39
C ASP A 72 0.78 9.57 32.30
#